data_AF-A0A060N3A0-F1
#
_entry.id   AF-A0A060N3A0-F1
#
_cell.length_a   1.000
_cell.length_b   1.000
_cell.length_c   1.000
_cell.angle_alpha   90.00
_cell.angle_beta   90.00
_cell.angle_gamma   90.00
#
_symmetry.space_group_name_H-M   'P 1'
#
loop_
_entity.id
_entity.type
_entity.pdbx_description
1 polymer ?
#
loop_
_entity_poly.entity_id
_entity_poly.type
_entity_poly.pdbx_seq_one_letter_code
_entity_poly.pdbx_strand_id
1 'polypeptide(L)'
;MIKLKNTYLGYTNNLKVKSMQKAKIEKNLDNFIRSDKIMYIQKDFILNRIKEGFEPCIVENYSYYSKRLDGMTKPKTDYRLTNKEGTYYTINKTLYKFGKYIIDNNFIDDTIRESFILEEQQEKAQQKQLQKEKELQEQHEKELKEKQKQEFKKWIMKEIENYNNIDKLNLAKEIFSHENGRYLESVLKKLLIFIENINNPLCKEELISWLHIGNKASKKVFYHITGIKLPITNKETTSLLEKLNSNDYIGMIEYKPRKTPQQQKELKTFYKMIRIPEPHFEESLGEELKKYGLTMYLTKTNNNYSLTEVKSGCDITGGKTKIETLNNLKNFVNKYGIDRVKNMIEEQIKQNGLSPLFRNTQKAI
;
A
#
# COMPACT_ATOMS: atom_id res chain seq x y z
N MET A 1 58.03 14.23 2.82
CA MET A 1 57.06 13.21 2.35
C MET A 1 55.66 13.82 2.34
N ILE A 2 55.11 14.03 1.15
CA ILE A 2 53.77 14.62 0.98
C ILE A 2 52.71 13.54 1.15
N LYS A 3 51.58 13.90 1.78
CA LYS A 3 50.46 13.01 2.05
C LYS A 3 49.16 13.62 1.52
N LEU A 4 48.53 12.95 0.57
CA LEU A 4 47.23 13.30 0.00
C LEU A 4 46.10 12.77 0.90
N LYS A 5 45.95 13.36 2.09
CA LYS A 5 44.92 12.93 3.04
C LYS A 5 43.52 13.27 2.51
N ASN A 6 42.66 12.24 2.39
CA ASN A 6 41.23 12.35 2.04
C ASN A 6 40.94 13.09 0.71
N THR A 7 41.91 13.12 -0.19
CA THR A 7 41.80 13.72 -1.51
C THR A 7 42.42 12.81 -2.57
N TYR A 8 41.91 12.94 -3.79
CA TYR A 8 42.49 12.38 -5.00
C TYR A 8 42.75 13.49 -6.03
N LEU A 9 42.78 14.75 -5.58
CA LEU A 9 42.98 15.94 -6.42
C LEU A 9 41.96 16.04 -7.57
N GLY A 10 40.70 15.66 -7.31
CA GLY A 10 39.66 15.60 -8.33
C GLY A 10 39.80 14.48 -9.36
N TYR A 11 40.85 13.66 -9.34
CA TYR A 11 41.10 12.61 -10.34
C TYR A 11 39.89 11.70 -10.55
N THR A 12 39.29 11.23 -9.46
CA THR A 12 38.17 10.28 -9.51
C THR A 12 36.83 10.96 -9.77
N ASN A 13 36.74 12.29 -9.63
CA ASN A 13 35.57 13.10 -9.99
C ASN A 13 35.54 13.37 -11.51
N ASN A 14 36.72 13.51 -12.13
CA ASN A 14 36.87 13.77 -13.56
C ASN A 14 36.68 12.53 -14.45
N LEU A 15 36.62 11.34 -13.85
CA LEU A 15 36.35 10.10 -14.57
C LEU A 15 34.85 9.90 -14.78
N LYS A 16 34.39 9.85 -16.04
CA LYS A 16 33.05 9.38 -16.41
C LYS A 16 32.92 7.85 -16.20
N VAL A 17 32.99 7.40 -14.95
CA VAL A 17 32.95 5.97 -14.56
C VAL A 17 31.82 5.71 -13.57
N LYS A 18 31.29 4.48 -13.56
CA LYS A 18 30.25 4.07 -12.60
C LYS A 18 30.77 4.16 -11.16
N SER A 19 29.90 4.42 -10.19
CA SER A 19 30.24 4.56 -8.76
C SER A 19 31.08 3.39 -8.20
N MET A 20 30.75 2.14 -8.55
CA MET A 20 31.55 0.98 -8.13
C MET A 20 32.97 0.97 -8.71
N GLN A 21 33.14 1.43 -9.96
CA GLN A 21 34.46 1.53 -10.59
C GLN A 21 35.28 2.65 -9.95
N LYS A 22 34.64 3.77 -9.59
CA LYS A 22 35.25 4.87 -8.82
C LYS A 22 35.80 4.34 -7.48
N ALA A 23 34.98 3.65 -6.70
CA ALA A 23 35.39 3.06 -5.43
C ALA A 23 36.55 2.06 -5.58
N LYS A 24 36.56 1.26 -6.66
CA LYS A 24 37.68 0.34 -6.96
C LYS A 24 38.97 1.09 -7.30
N ILE A 25 38.88 2.22 -7.99
CA ILE A 25 40.04 3.08 -8.30
C ILE A 25 40.58 3.70 -7.02
N GLU A 26 39.72 4.30 -6.21
CA GLU A 26 40.08 4.91 -4.92
C GLU A 26 40.72 3.90 -3.97
N LYS A 27 40.13 2.70 -3.84
CA LYS A 27 40.72 1.60 -3.07
C LYS A 27 42.12 1.20 -3.57
N ASN A 28 42.34 1.19 -4.89
CA ASN A 28 43.67 0.92 -5.42
C ASN A 28 44.67 2.04 -5.09
N LEU A 29 44.26 3.30 -5.18
CA LEU A 29 45.10 4.46 -4.84
C LEU A 29 45.45 4.52 -3.35
N ASP A 30 44.56 4.02 -2.50
CA ASP A 30 44.75 3.95 -1.04
C ASP A 30 45.46 2.68 -0.57
N ASN A 31 45.75 1.72 -1.45
CA ASN A 31 46.53 0.53 -1.10
C ASN A 31 47.96 0.91 -0.71
N PHE A 32 48.63 0.00 -0.01
CA PHE A 32 50.02 0.21 0.36
C PHE A 32 51.01 -0.29 -0.69
N ILE A 33 52.19 0.34 -0.74
CA ILE A 33 53.37 -0.10 -1.50
C ILE A 33 54.61 0.05 -0.63
N ARG A 34 55.51 -0.94 -0.67
CA ARG A 34 56.76 -0.92 0.09
C ARG A 34 57.91 -0.47 -0.82
N SER A 35 58.65 0.55 -0.42
CA SER A 35 59.89 0.99 -1.06
C SER A 35 60.93 1.26 0.01
N ASP A 36 62.15 0.75 -0.15
CA ASP A 36 63.28 1.07 0.74
C ASP A 36 62.96 0.85 2.24
N LYS A 37 62.27 -0.27 2.53
CA LYS A 37 61.77 -0.68 3.85
C LYS A 37 60.65 0.20 4.45
N ILE A 38 60.23 1.27 3.79
CA ILE A 38 59.15 2.17 4.21
C ILE A 38 57.84 1.79 3.49
N MET A 39 56.73 1.85 4.22
CA MET A 39 55.38 1.63 3.69
C MET A 39 54.75 2.97 3.29
N TYR A 40 54.29 3.06 2.04
CA TYR A 40 53.63 4.23 1.48
C TYR A 40 52.20 3.89 1.09
N ILE A 41 51.29 4.86 1.18
CA ILE A 41 50.04 4.81 0.42
C ILE A 41 50.39 5.03 -1.05
N GLN A 42 49.79 4.26 -1.96
CA GLN A 42 50.18 4.25 -3.38
C GLN A 42 50.06 5.64 -4.03
N LYS A 43 48.99 6.40 -3.79
CA LYS A 43 48.88 7.78 -4.34
C LYS A 43 49.96 8.72 -3.82
N ASP A 44 50.34 8.61 -2.55
CA ASP A 44 51.42 9.39 -1.95
C ASP A 44 52.76 9.00 -2.56
N PHE A 45 52.99 7.69 -2.75
CA PHE A 45 54.19 7.18 -3.40
C PHE A 45 54.36 7.76 -4.81
N ILE A 46 53.30 7.72 -5.63
CA ILE A 46 53.34 8.26 -6.99
C ILE A 46 53.69 9.76 -6.99
N LEU A 47 53.02 10.57 -6.17
CA LEU A 47 53.30 12.01 -6.10
C LEU A 47 54.74 12.31 -5.66
N ASN A 48 55.24 11.62 -4.63
CA ASN A 48 56.60 11.85 -4.14
C ASN A 48 57.64 11.43 -5.21
N ARG A 49 57.46 10.30 -5.90
CA ARG A 49 58.38 9.88 -6.97
C ARG A 49 58.36 10.82 -8.18
N ILE A 50 57.19 11.33 -8.57
CA ILE A 50 57.11 12.32 -9.66
C ILE A 50 57.87 13.59 -9.30
N LYS A 51 57.75 14.07 -8.05
CA LYS A 51 58.53 15.20 -7.54
C LYS A 51 60.03 14.96 -7.53
N GLU A 52 60.47 13.73 -7.30
CA GLU A 52 61.88 13.33 -7.39
C GLU A 52 62.39 13.19 -8.84
N GLY A 53 61.54 13.46 -9.84
CA GLY A 53 61.92 13.45 -11.26
C GLY A 53 61.63 12.13 -11.99
N PHE A 54 60.79 11.25 -11.42
CA PHE A 54 60.31 10.06 -12.13
C PHE A 54 59.12 10.40 -13.03
N GLU A 55 59.05 9.80 -14.22
CA GLU A 55 57.95 9.98 -15.16
C GLU A 55 57.18 8.67 -15.41
N PRO A 56 55.84 8.71 -15.51
CA PRO A 56 55.05 7.55 -15.92
C PRO A 56 55.28 7.21 -17.39
N CYS A 57 55.75 5.99 -17.66
CA CYS A 57 55.98 5.47 -19.01
C CYS A 57 55.35 4.08 -19.22
N ILE A 58 55.19 3.72 -20.49
CA ILE A 58 54.67 2.42 -20.93
C ILE A 58 55.76 1.71 -21.71
N VAL A 59 55.99 0.44 -21.37
CA VAL A 59 56.83 -0.46 -22.16
C VAL A 59 55.93 -1.51 -22.80
N GLU A 60 55.77 -1.43 -24.11
CA GLU A 60 54.98 -2.38 -24.89
C GLU A 60 55.77 -3.68 -25.11
N ASN A 61 55.04 -4.79 -25.25
CA ASN A 61 55.62 -6.11 -25.52
C ASN A 61 56.71 -6.56 -24.53
N TYR A 62 56.64 -6.10 -23.27
CA TYR A 62 57.60 -6.49 -22.25
C TYR A 62 57.48 -7.97 -21.92
N SER A 63 58.60 -8.69 -22.02
CA SER A 63 58.74 -10.07 -21.59
C SER A 63 60.10 -10.27 -20.91
N TYR A 64 60.13 -11.12 -19.90
CA TYR A 64 61.34 -11.49 -19.17
C TYR A 64 61.45 -13.01 -19.04
N TYR A 65 62.66 -13.50 -18.75
CA TYR A 65 62.88 -14.92 -18.49
C TYR A 65 62.34 -15.31 -17.12
N SER A 66 61.48 -16.31 -17.06
CA SER A 66 60.94 -16.85 -15.81
C SER A 66 61.51 -18.24 -15.56
N LYS A 67 62.36 -18.37 -14.54
CA LYS A 67 62.90 -19.69 -14.11
C LYS A 67 61.81 -20.72 -13.84
N ARG A 68 60.62 -20.30 -13.37
CA ARG A 68 59.46 -21.18 -13.15
C ARG A 68 58.86 -21.76 -14.44
N LEU A 69 59.01 -21.04 -15.55
CA LEU A 69 58.48 -21.43 -16.86
C LEU A 69 59.57 -22.01 -17.78
N ASP A 70 60.82 -21.99 -17.31
CA ASP A 70 62.03 -22.26 -18.08
C ASP A 70 62.02 -21.62 -19.48
N GLY A 71 61.63 -20.34 -19.53
CA GLY A 71 61.44 -19.63 -20.79
C GLY A 71 60.92 -18.21 -20.61
N MET A 72 60.75 -17.51 -21.74
CA MET A 72 60.23 -16.15 -21.78
C MET A 72 58.74 -16.11 -21.41
N THR A 73 58.37 -15.11 -20.60
CA THR A 73 56.96 -14.85 -20.29
C THR A 73 56.16 -14.44 -21.54
N LYS A 74 54.82 -14.54 -21.50
CA LYS A 74 53.98 -13.94 -22.54
C LYS A 74 54.15 -12.42 -22.54
N PRO A 75 54.38 -11.78 -23.70
CA PRO A 75 54.51 -10.33 -23.79
C PRO A 75 53.29 -9.62 -23.20
N LYS A 76 53.53 -8.55 -22.44
CA LYS A 76 52.47 -7.73 -21.83
C LYS A 76 52.88 -6.26 -21.83
N THR A 77 51.89 -5.37 -21.70
CA THR A 77 52.14 -3.96 -21.41
C THR A 77 52.62 -3.81 -19.97
N ASP A 78 53.81 -3.25 -19.77
CA ASP A 78 54.37 -2.94 -18.46
C ASP A 78 54.28 -1.44 -18.20
N TYR A 79 53.64 -1.06 -17.09
CA TYR A 79 53.51 0.34 -16.69
C TYR A 79 54.59 0.65 -15.66
N ARG A 80 55.34 1.74 -15.86
CA ARG A 80 56.50 2.08 -15.02
C ARG A 80 56.49 3.54 -14.60
N LEU A 81 57.16 3.82 -13.48
CA LEU A 81 57.74 5.13 -13.18
C LEU A 81 59.24 5.02 -13.42
N THR A 82 59.81 5.86 -14.28
CA THR A 82 61.24 5.79 -14.64
C THR A 82 61.90 7.14 -14.43
N ASN A 83 63.13 7.16 -13.89
CA ASN A 83 63.94 8.37 -13.80
C ASN A 83 64.91 8.49 -14.97
N LYS A 84 65.60 9.63 -15.08
CA LYS A 84 66.59 9.89 -16.13
C LYS A 84 67.79 8.94 -16.10
N GLU A 85 68.07 8.33 -14.96
CA GLU A 85 69.16 7.36 -14.77
C GLU A 85 68.78 5.94 -15.21
N GLY A 86 67.56 5.73 -15.68
CA GLY A 86 67.06 4.42 -16.12
C GLY A 86 66.57 3.51 -14.99
N THR A 87 66.57 3.98 -13.74
CA THR A 87 65.96 3.27 -12.61
C THR A 87 64.43 3.37 -12.73
N TYR A 88 63.73 2.25 -12.47
CA TYR A 88 62.28 2.22 -12.58
C TYR A 88 61.56 1.43 -11.48
N TYR A 89 60.31 1.81 -11.25
CA TYR A 89 59.34 1.06 -10.46
C TYR A 89 58.21 0.55 -11.36
N THR A 90 57.95 -0.76 -11.33
CA THR A 90 56.75 -1.32 -11.96
C THR A 90 55.51 -0.94 -11.15
N ILE A 91 54.51 -0.37 -11.83
CA ILE A 91 53.25 0.08 -11.27
C ILE A 91 52.07 -0.50 -12.04
N ASN A 92 50.84 -0.37 -11.53
CA ASN A 92 49.64 -0.78 -12.24
C ASN A 92 49.10 0.35 -13.13
N LYS A 93 48.20 0.00 -14.06
CA LYS A 93 47.56 0.96 -14.98
C LYS A 93 46.84 2.12 -14.25
N THR A 94 46.24 1.86 -13.08
CA THR A 94 45.53 2.88 -12.30
C THR A 94 46.49 3.94 -11.77
N LEU A 95 47.63 3.50 -11.21
CA LEU A 95 48.68 4.40 -10.73
C LEU A 95 49.36 5.16 -11.86
N TYR A 96 49.55 4.51 -13.02
CA TYR A 96 50.10 5.17 -14.19
C TYR A 96 49.20 6.33 -14.64
N LYS A 97 47.90 6.09 -14.76
CA LYS A 97 46.92 7.12 -15.13
C LYS A 97 46.85 8.23 -14.09
N PHE A 98 46.91 7.89 -12.80
CA PHE A 98 46.94 8.88 -11.73
C PHE A 98 48.23 9.74 -11.77
N GLY A 99 49.38 9.13 -12.03
CA GLY A 99 50.64 9.84 -12.21
C GLY A 99 50.62 10.79 -13.40
N LYS A 100 50.07 10.36 -14.54
CA LYS A 100 49.83 11.25 -15.69
C LYS A 100 48.92 12.42 -15.31
N TYR A 101 47.81 12.14 -14.64
CA TYR A 101 46.90 13.18 -14.17
C TYR A 101 47.58 14.22 -13.24
N ILE A 102 48.46 13.79 -12.33
CA ILE A 102 49.24 14.72 -11.49
C ILE A 102 50.07 15.69 -12.33
N ILE A 103 50.75 15.17 -13.36
CA ILE A 103 51.59 15.96 -14.26
C ILE A 103 50.73 16.89 -15.11
N ASP A 104 49.69 16.35 -15.75
CA ASP A 104 48.82 17.07 -16.68
C ASP A 104 48.10 18.26 -16.02
N ASN A 105 47.81 18.17 -14.72
CA ASN A 105 47.16 19.24 -13.93
C ASN A 105 48.15 20.05 -13.08
N ASN A 106 49.46 19.89 -13.30
CA ASN A 106 50.52 20.61 -12.60
C ASN A 106 50.47 20.49 -11.06
N PHE A 107 49.98 19.38 -10.52
CA PHE A 107 49.91 19.14 -9.07
C PHE A 107 51.27 18.78 -8.43
N ILE A 108 52.34 18.81 -9.24
CA ILE A 108 53.72 18.78 -8.76
C ILE A 108 54.04 20.08 -8.01
N ASP A 109 53.49 21.21 -8.48
CA ASP A 109 53.56 22.49 -7.80
C ASP A 109 52.79 22.44 -6.46
N ASP A 110 53.47 22.82 -5.38
CA ASP A 110 52.91 22.78 -4.04
C ASP A 110 51.79 23.81 -3.85
N THR A 111 51.94 24.99 -4.45
CA THR A 111 50.96 26.08 -4.36
C THR A 111 49.65 25.68 -5.01
N ILE A 112 49.70 25.15 -6.23
CA ILE A 112 48.52 24.73 -7.01
C ILE A 112 47.82 23.55 -6.31
N ARG A 113 48.60 22.60 -5.80
CA ARG A 113 48.04 21.44 -5.12
C ARG A 113 47.38 21.81 -3.80
N GLU A 114 48.02 22.65 -2.99
CA GLU A 114 47.49 23.05 -1.69
C GLU A 114 46.24 23.93 -1.83
N SER A 115 46.20 24.83 -2.82
CA SER A 115 45.00 25.63 -3.12
C SER A 115 43.83 24.73 -3.52
N PHE A 116 44.06 23.74 -4.39
CA PHE A 116 43.03 22.80 -4.80
C PHE A 116 42.51 21.95 -3.62
N ILE A 117 43.40 21.46 -2.76
CA ILE A 117 42.99 20.69 -1.58
C ILE A 117 42.14 21.54 -0.63
N LEU A 118 42.49 22.82 -0.45
CA LEU A 118 41.74 23.73 0.41
C LEU A 118 40.34 23.98 -0.16
N GLU A 119 40.23 24.25 -1.46
CA GLU A 119 38.94 24.44 -2.15
C GLU A 119 38.06 23.19 -2.04
N GLU A 120 38.60 22.00 -2.34
CA GLU A 120 37.87 20.74 -2.24
C GLU A 120 37.35 20.48 -0.81
N GLN A 121 38.12 20.88 0.21
CA GLN A 121 37.70 20.77 1.61
C GLN A 121 36.59 21.76 1.97
N GLN A 122 36.66 22.99 1.49
CA GLN A 122 35.62 24.01 1.69
C GLN A 122 34.31 23.60 1.02
N GLU A 123 34.35 23.13 -0.23
CA GLU A 123 33.17 22.64 -0.94
C GLU A 123 32.51 21.47 -0.20
N LYS A 124 33.30 20.47 0.24
CA LYS A 124 32.80 19.34 1.03
C LYS A 124 32.14 19.81 2.34
N ALA A 125 32.70 20.82 3.00
CA ALA A 125 32.15 21.38 4.22
C ALA A 125 30.82 22.10 3.98
N GLN A 126 30.75 22.95 2.94
CA GLN A 126 29.54 23.67 2.55
C GLN A 126 28.41 22.71 2.14
N GLN A 127 28.71 21.69 1.34
CA GLN A 127 27.72 20.67 0.95
C GLN A 127 27.16 19.93 2.18
N LYS A 128 28.03 19.56 3.12
CA LYS A 128 27.62 18.90 4.36
C LYS A 128 26.75 19.79 5.24
N GLN A 129 27.04 21.09 5.29
CA GLN A 129 26.22 22.05 6.04
C GLN A 129 24.84 22.21 5.38
N LEU A 130 24.79 22.43 4.07
CA LEU A 130 23.53 22.55 3.32
C LEU A 130 22.66 21.30 3.45
N GLN A 131 23.27 20.11 3.44
CA GLN A 131 22.55 18.86 3.66
C GLN A 131 21.95 18.79 5.06
N LYS A 132 22.70 19.15 6.10
CA LYS A 132 22.19 19.18 7.48
C LYS A 132 21.05 20.18 7.66
N GLU A 133 21.16 21.36 7.05
CA GLU A 133 20.10 22.37 7.11
C GLU A 133 18.81 21.88 6.45
N LYS A 134 18.92 21.20 5.29
CA LYS A 134 17.77 20.55 4.63
C LYS A 134 17.16 19.44 5.49
N GLU A 135 17.98 18.56 6.05
CA GLU A 135 17.52 17.47 6.92
C GLU A 135 16.80 18.02 8.17
N LEU A 136 17.33 19.08 8.78
CA LEU A 136 16.72 19.75 9.93
C LEU A 136 15.39 20.41 9.56
N GLN A 137 15.32 21.08 8.40
CA GLN A 137 14.10 21.69 7.91
C GLN A 137 13.01 20.63 7.62
N GLU A 138 13.36 19.53 6.94
CA GLU A 138 12.44 18.43 6.69
C GLU A 138 11.93 17.79 7.98
N GLN A 139 12.80 17.65 8.99
CA GLN A 139 12.40 17.13 10.30
C GLN A 139 11.44 18.10 11.01
N HIS A 140 11.74 19.39 11.01
CA HIS A 140 10.88 20.40 11.62
C HIS A 140 9.50 20.46 10.95
N GLU A 141 9.43 20.39 9.62
CA GLU A 141 8.16 20.33 8.89
C GLU A 141 7.34 19.07 9.20
N LYS A 142 8.00 17.91 9.37
CA LYS A 142 7.33 16.66 9.77
C LYS A 142 6.76 16.78 11.18
N GLU A 143 7.55 17.27 12.14
CA GLU A 143 7.10 17.46 13.52
C GLU A 143 5.92 18.43 13.60
N LEU A 144 5.94 19.51 12.82
CA LEU A 144 4.83 20.47 12.76
C LEU A 144 3.55 19.81 12.22
N LYS A 145 3.65 19.06 11.12
CA LYS A 145 2.51 18.32 10.53
C LYS A 145 1.95 17.27 11.49
N GLU A 146 2.82 16.58 12.24
CA GLU A 146 2.39 15.61 13.24
C GLU A 146 1.65 16.27 14.41
N LYS A 147 2.17 17.40 14.93
CA LYS A 147 1.48 18.19 15.96
C LYS A 147 0.11 18.65 15.50
N GLN A 148 0.01 19.23 14.29
CA GLN A 148 -1.27 19.63 13.70
C GLN A 148 -2.26 18.46 13.59
N LYS A 149 -1.81 17.27 13.16
CA LYS A 149 -2.66 16.08 13.10
C LYS A 149 -3.10 15.61 14.48
N GLN A 150 -2.25 15.71 15.50
CA GLN A 150 -2.61 15.34 16.88
C GLN A 150 -3.64 16.31 17.47
N GLU A 151 -3.44 17.61 17.27
CA GLU A 151 -4.40 18.65 17.68
C GLU A 151 -5.75 18.48 16.98
N PHE A 152 -5.73 18.23 15.67
CA PHE A 152 -6.94 17.94 14.92
C PHE A 152 -7.69 16.71 15.43
N LYS A 153 -6.98 15.62 15.74
CA LYS A 153 -7.60 14.42 16.35
C LYS A 153 -8.23 14.72 17.71
N LYS A 154 -7.55 15.48 18.58
CA LYS A 154 -8.10 15.89 19.88
C LYS A 154 -9.35 16.75 19.70
N TRP A 155 -9.31 17.68 18.76
CA TRP A 155 -10.46 18.52 18.42
C TRP A 155 -11.65 17.67 17.93
N ILE A 156 -11.43 16.74 16.99
CA ILE A 156 -12.49 15.83 16.52
C ILE A 156 -13.11 15.00 17.65
N MET A 157 -12.31 14.46 18.57
CA MET A 157 -12.84 13.69 19.70
C MET A 157 -13.76 14.55 20.58
N LYS A 158 -13.33 15.79 20.87
CA LYS A 158 -14.14 16.75 21.61
C LYS A 158 -15.44 17.11 20.87
N GLU A 159 -15.39 17.30 19.56
CA GLU A 159 -16.58 17.58 18.75
C GLU A 159 -17.55 16.37 18.74
N ILE A 160 -17.04 15.14 18.70
CA ILE A 160 -17.88 13.92 18.76
C ILE A 160 -18.62 13.83 20.10
N GLU A 161 -17.95 14.13 21.21
CA GLU A 161 -18.55 14.15 22.55
C GLU A 161 -19.64 15.21 22.67
N ASN A 162 -19.43 16.39 22.09
CA ASN A 162 -20.35 17.52 22.15
C ASN A 162 -21.39 17.55 21.01
N TYR A 163 -21.38 16.57 20.12
CA TYR A 163 -22.26 16.56 18.94
C TYR A 163 -23.73 16.43 19.35
N ASN A 164 -24.53 17.46 19.04
CA ASN A 164 -25.90 17.61 19.53
C ASN A 164 -26.97 17.67 18.43
N ASN A 165 -26.62 17.63 17.15
CA ASN A 165 -27.59 17.67 16.06
C ASN A 165 -28.25 16.30 15.85
N ILE A 166 -29.32 16.05 16.61
CA ILE A 166 -30.06 14.78 16.66
C ILE A 166 -30.68 14.45 15.29
N ASP A 167 -31.22 15.44 14.56
CA ASP A 167 -31.91 15.22 13.29
C ASP A 167 -30.97 14.69 12.21
N LYS A 168 -29.82 15.35 12.02
CA LYS A 168 -28.79 14.87 11.08
C LYS A 168 -28.22 13.51 11.49
N LEU A 169 -28.10 13.26 12.79
CA LEU A 169 -27.63 11.97 13.29
C LEU A 169 -28.62 10.84 13.01
N ASN A 170 -29.91 11.06 13.26
CA ASN A 170 -30.95 10.07 12.99
C ASN A 170 -31.06 9.77 11.49
N LEU A 171 -31.00 10.80 10.65
CA LEU A 171 -30.92 10.64 9.20
C LEU A 171 -29.72 9.77 8.78
N ALA A 172 -28.53 10.03 9.34
CA ALA A 172 -27.35 9.23 9.05
C ALA A 172 -27.49 7.78 9.53
N LYS A 173 -28.10 7.55 10.70
CA LYS A 173 -28.40 6.22 11.24
C LYS A 173 -29.34 5.44 10.32
N GLU A 174 -30.40 6.08 9.83
CA GLU A 174 -31.36 5.48 8.90
C GLU A 174 -30.69 5.07 7.58
N ILE A 175 -29.90 5.98 6.99
CA ILE A 175 -29.19 5.72 5.73
C ILE A 175 -28.21 4.56 5.90
N PHE A 176 -27.37 4.57 6.95
CA PHE A 176 -26.41 3.49 7.17
C PHE A 176 -27.07 2.16 7.53
N SER A 177 -28.16 2.17 8.30
CA SER A 177 -28.94 0.95 8.58
C SER A 177 -29.50 0.35 7.30
N HIS A 178 -30.02 1.20 6.39
CA HIS A 178 -30.55 0.76 5.12
C HIS A 178 -29.48 0.23 4.15
N GLU A 179 -28.34 0.94 4.02
CA GLU A 179 -27.29 0.59 3.06
C GLU A 179 -26.36 -0.53 3.54
N ASN A 180 -26.00 -0.52 4.83
CA ASN A 180 -24.96 -1.38 5.39
C ASN A 180 -25.48 -2.37 6.45
N GLY A 181 -26.73 -2.23 6.90
CA GLY A 181 -27.33 -3.08 7.95
C GLY A 181 -26.79 -2.82 9.37
N ARG A 182 -25.76 -1.98 9.51
CA ARG A 182 -25.13 -1.63 10.80
C ARG A 182 -24.43 -0.28 10.70
N TYR A 183 -24.22 0.35 11.86
CA TYR A 183 -23.47 1.59 11.98
C TYR A 183 -22.74 1.65 13.34
N LEU A 184 -21.73 2.52 13.42
CA LEU A 184 -21.13 2.95 14.67
C LEU A 184 -21.44 4.43 14.84
N GLU A 185 -22.08 4.81 15.95
CA GLU A 185 -22.54 6.19 16.14
C GLU A 185 -21.38 7.20 16.10
N SER A 186 -20.23 6.87 16.69
CA SER A 186 -19.03 7.71 16.66
C SER A 186 -18.52 7.98 15.23
N VAL A 187 -18.62 6.99 14.34
CA VAL A 187 -18.25 7.12 12.92
C VAL A 187 -19.23 8.04 12.20
N LEU A 188 -20.54 7.94 12.50
CA LEU A 188 -21.54 8.84 11.93
C LEU A 188 -21.32 10.27 12.39
N LYS A 189 -21.16 10.49 13.71
CA LYS A 189 -20.85 11.82 14.27
C LYS A 189 -19.61 12.43 13.60
N LYS A 190 -18.55 11.64 13.42
CA LYS A 190 -17.34 12.07 12.72
C LYS A 190 -17.60 12.51 11.27
N LEU A 191 -18.39 11.73 10.49
CA LEU A 191 -18.80 12.12 9.14
C LEU A 191 -19.55 13.45 9.14
N LEU A 192 -20.50 13.61 10.07
CA LEU A 192 -21.32 14.82 10.18
C LEU A 192 -20.46 16.05 10.50
N ILE A 193 -19.54 15.92 11.46
CA ILE A 193 -18.59 16.98 11.83
C ILE A 193 -17.76 17.40 10.62
N PHE A 194 -17.28 16.45 9.81
CA PHE A 194 -16.52 16.77 8.60
C PHE A 194 -17.35 17.51 7.54
N ILE A 195 -18.63 17.15 7.40
CA ILE A 195 -19.55 17.85 6.49
C ILE A 195 -19.81 19.26 6.98
N GLU A 196 -20.14 19.42 8.26
CA GLU A 196 -20.48 20.73 8.84
C GLU A 196 -19.28 21.68 8.88
N ASN A 197 -18.07 21.14 9.00
CA ASN A 197 -16.83 21.91 9.06
C ASN A 197 -16.01 21.80 7.77
N ILE A 198 -16.64 21.67 6.60
CA ILE A 198 -15.95 21.49 5.31
C ILE A 198 -14.96 22.63 4.97
N ASN A 199 -15.17 23.83 5.52
CA ASN A 199 -14.24 24.95 5.33
C ASN A 199 -12.89 24.72 6.02
N ASN A 200 -12.82 23.82 7.01
CA ASN A 200 -11.56 23.39 7.60
C ASN A 200 -10.83 22.45 6.61
N PRO A 201 -9.60 22.78 6.18
CA PRO A 201 -8.86 21.97 5.21
C PRO A 201 -8.68 20.50 5.63
N LEU A 202 -8.46 20.24 6.93
CA LEU A 202 -8.27 18.87 7.43
C LEU A 202 -9.58 18.07 7.43
N CYS A 203 -10.71 18.72 7.73
CA CYS A 203 -12.02 18.10 7.56
C CYS A 203 -12.31 17.77 6.10
N LYS A 204 -11.95 18.68 5.19
CA LYS A 204 -12.11 18.51 3.75
C LYS A 204 -11.28 17.34 3.21
N GLU A 205 -10.02 17.22 3.63
CA GLU A 205 -9.15 16.09 3.30
C GLU A 205 -9.73 14.75 3.77
N GLU A 206 -10.18 14.68 5.03
CA GLU A 206 -10.82 13.47 5.57
C GLU A 206 -12.12 13.15 4.82
N LEU A 207 -12.93 14.15 4.50
CA LEU A 207 -14.18 13.99 3.77
C LEU A 207 -13.96 13.44 2.35
N ILE A 208 -12.93 13.94 1.64
CA ILE A 208 -12.50 13.41 0.34
C ILE A 208 -12.16 11.92 0.45
N SER A 209 -11.42 11.54 1.50
CA SER A 209 -11.06 10.13 1.72
C SER A 209 -12.27 9.23 2.02
N TRP A 210 -13.31 9.75 2.70
CA TRP A 210 -14.50 8.99 3.07
C TRP A 210 -15.53 8.87 1.93
N LEU A 211 -15.65 9.88 1.07
CA LEU A 211 -16.68 9.97 0.03
C LEU A 211 -16.29 9.32 -1.32
N HIS A 212 -15.42 8.31 -1.27
CA HIS A 212 -15.03 7.53 -2.43
C HIS A 212 -16.19 6.64 -2.95
N ILE A 213 -16.10 6.21 -4.21
CA ILE A 213 -17.14 5.47 -4.95
C ILE A 213 -17.64 4.19 -4.25
N GLY A 214 -16.78 3.55 -3.45
CA GLY A 214 -17.12 2.32 -2.71
C GLY A 214 -18.00 2.58 -1.50
N ASN A 215 -18.00 3.79 -0.94
CA ASN A 215 -18.74 4.12 0.27
C ASN A 215 -20.09 4.80 -0.06
N LYS A 216 -21.03 4.00 -0.54
CA LYS A 216 -22.36 4.46 -0.97
C LYS A 216 -23.14 5.13 0.17
N ALA A 217 -23.03 4.61 1.39
CA ALA A 217 -23.72 5.14 2.56
C ALA A 217 -23.27 6.57 2.89
N SER A 218 -21.96 6.81 2.99
CA SER A 218 -21.43 8.16 3.25
C SER A 218 -21.78 9.15 2.14
N LYS A 219 -21.70 8.74 0.86
CA LYS A 219 -22.12 9.61 -0.26
C LYS A 219 -23.61 9.97 -0.20
N LYS A 220 -24.47 9.04 0.23
CA LYS A 220 -25.90 9.31 0.47
C LYS A 220 -26.12 10.26 1.65
N VAL A 221 -25.44 10.04 2.77
CA VAL A 221 -25.50 10.95 3.93
C VAL A 221 -25.07 12.36 3.51
N PHE A 222 -23.96 12.49 2.79
CA PHE A 222 -23.50 13.78 2.26
C PHE A 222 -24.57 14.46 1.41
N TYR A 223 -25.15 13.75 0.44
CA TYR A 223 -26.22 14.32 -0.41
C TYR A 223 -27.45 14.74 0.39
N HIS A 224 -27.91 13.91 1.33
CA HIS A 224 -29.13 14.21 2.09
C HIS A 224 -28.92 15.31 3.15
N ILE A 225 -27.69 15.60 3.54
CA ILE A 225 -27.38 16.70 4.47
C ILE A 225 -27.11 18.02 3.75
N THR A 226 -26.36 17.96 2.64
CA THR A 226 -25.89 19.17 1.93
C THR A 226 -26.77 19.55 0.75
N GLY A 227 -27.53 18.59 0.23
CA GLY A 227 -28.28 18.70 -1.02
C GLY A 227 -27.44 18.52 -2.29
N ILE A 228 -26.13 18.27 -2.16
CA ILE A 228 -25.21 18.24 -3.29
C ILE A 228 -24.95 16.81 -3.75
N LYS A 229 -25.22 16.54 -5.03
CA LYS A 229 -24.94 15.23 -5.64
C LYS A 229 -23.47 15.13 -6.00
N LEU A 230 -22.81 14.12 -5.43
CA LEU A 230 -21.43 13.83 -5.76
C LEU A 230 -21.31 13.08 -7.10
N PRO A 231 -20.29 13.38 -7.91
CA PRO A 231 -19.95 12.63 -9.11
C PRO A 231 -19.70 11.14 -8.83
N ILE A 232 -19.76 10.35 -9.90
CA ILE A 232 -19.53 8.89 -9.83
C ILE A 232 -18.04 8.61 -9.61
N THR A 233 -17.16 9.34 -10.30
CA THR A 233 -15.72 9.08 -10.22
C THR A 233 -15.09 9.73 -8.99
N ASN A 234 -14.05 9.10 -8.43
CA ASN A 234 -13.31 9.65 -7.30
C ASN A 234 -12.61 10.97 -7.66
N LYS A 235 -12.09 11.07 -8.90
CA LYS A 235 -11.37 12.27 -9.38
C LYS A 235 -12.30 13.49 -9.42
N GLU A 236 -13.49 13.34 -10.01
CA GLU A 236 -14.47 14.42 -10.06
C GLU A 236 -15.03 14.73 -8.68
N THR A 237 -15.25 13.70 -7.84
CA THR A 237 -15.67 13.90 -6.43
C THR A 237 -14.65 14.74 -5.67
N THR A 238 -13.36 14.44 -5.82
CA THR A 238 -12.27 15.19 -5.17
C THR A 238 -12.25 16.64 -5.64
N SER A 239 -12.27 16.87 -6.96
CA SER A 239 -12.24 18.22 -7.52
C SER A 239 -13.46 19.06 -7.13
N LEU A 240 -14.63 18.44 -6.99
CA LEU A 240 -15.83 19.12 -6.48
C LEU A 240 -15.65 19.51 -5.01
N LEU A 241 -15.25 18.58 -4.15
CA LEU A 241 -15.08 18.83 -2.71
C LEU A 241 -13.98 19.85 -2.40
N GLU A 242 -12.91 19.91 -3.21
CA GLU A 242 -11.85 20.92 -3.09
C GLU A 242 -12.39 22.34 -3.22
N LYS A 243 -13.30 22.56 -4.18
CA LYS A 243 -13.90 23.86 -4.49
C LYS A 243 -15.09 24.22 -3.60
N LEU A 244 -15.66 23.23 -2.91
CA LEU A 244 -16.89 23.38 -2.15
C LEU A 244 -16.67 24.06 -0.79
N ASN A 245 -17.61 24.91 -0.40
CA ASN A 245 -17.68 25.57 0.91
C ASN A 245 -19.04 25.30 1.57
N SER A 246 -19.14 25.58 2.87
CA SER A 246 -20.39 25.39 3.64
C SER A 246 -21.57 26.19 3.09
N ASN A 247 -21.30 27.33 2.45
CA ASN A 247 -22.33 28.21 1.90
C ASN A 247 -22.97 27.67 0.61
N ASP A 248 -22.32 26.70 -0.04
CA ASP A 248 -22.84 26.06 -1.25
C ASP A 248 -23.93 25.02 -0.92
N TYR A 249 -24.17 24.75 0.37
CA TYR A 249 -25.13 23.75 0.80
C TYR A 249 -26.55 24.25 0.57
N ILE A 250 -27.33 23.43 -0.16
CA ILE A 250 -28.74 23.71 -0.46
C ILE A 250 -29.61 23.45 0.78
N GLY A 251 -29.17 22.53 1.64
CA GLY A 251 -29.85 22.13 2.87
C GLY A 251 -30.24 20.65 2.88
N MET A 252 -30.92 20.23 3.94
CA MET A 252 -31.31 18.83 4.11
C MET A 252 -32.38 18.43 3.09
N ILE A 253 -32.12 17.32 2.39
CA ILE A 253 -33.06 16.70 1.46
C ILE A 253 -33.67 15.47 2.12
N GLU A 254 -35.00 15.37 2.07
CA GLU A 254 -35.76 14.23 2.58
C GLU A 254 -35.20 12.90 2.06
N TYR A 255 -34.89 11.98 2.98
CA TYR A 255 -34.47 10.63 2.65
C TYR A 255 -35.68 9.71 2.55
N LYS A 256 -35.99 9.30 1.32
CA LYS A 256 -36.98 8.26 1.05
C LYS A 256 -36.24 6.95 0.80
N PRO A 257 -36.19 6.01 1.76
CA PRO A 257 -35.58 4.72 1.52
C PRO A 257 -36.34 4.04 0.38
N ARG A 258 -35.66 3.80 -0.74
CA ARG A 258 -36.19 2.91 -1.78
C ARG A 258 -36.21 1.51 -1.17
N LYS A 259 -37.41 1.01 -0.85
CA LYS A 259 -37.61 -0.38 -0.42
C LYS A 259 -36.89 -1.29 -1.40
N THR A 260 -35.77 -1.86 -0.99
CA THR A 260 -35.14 -2.92 -1.74
C THR A 260 -36.07 -4.13 -1.67
N PRO A 261 -36.27 -4.91 -2.76
CA PRO A 261 -37.16 -6.08 -2.76
C PRO A 261 -36.83 -7.13 -1.70
N GLN A 262 -35.67 -7.02 -1.04
CA GLN A 262 -35.18 -7.92 0.00
C GLN A 262 -35.71 -7.58 1.40
N GLN A 263 -36.24 -6.37 1.65
CA GLN A 263 -36.79 -5.96 2.94
C GLN A 263 -38.32 -6.05 3.02
N GLN A 264 -38.99 -6.56 1.98
CA GLN A 264 -40.45 -6.53 1.86
C GLN A 264 -41.14 -7.88 2.06
N LYS A 265 -40.53 -8.79 2.82
CA LYS A 265 -41.23 -10.02 3.22
C LYS A 265 -41.26 -10.08 4.73
N GLU A 266 -42.45 -9.88 5.29
CA GLU A 266 -42.73 -10.21 6.69
C GLU A 266 -42.25 -11.64 6.94
N LEU A 267 -41.39 -11.79 7.95
CA LEU A 267 -41.05 -13.10 8.47
C LEU A 267 -42.31 -13.62 9.18
N LYS A 268 -42.78 -14.79 8.77
CA LYS A 268 -43.91 -15.44 9.43
C LYS A 268 -43.42 -16.66 10.18
N THR A 269 -44.11 -16.96 11.27
CA THR A 269 -43.93 -18.18 12.05
C THR A 269 -44.36 -19.38 11.24
N PHE A 270 -43.55 -20.42 11.26
CA PHE A 270 -43.84 -21.73 10.68
C PHE A 270 -43.15 -22.84 11.48
N TYR A 271 -43.43 -24.10 11.15
CA TYR A 271 -42.83 -25.25 11.85
C TYR A 271 -41.98 -26.09 10.90
N LYS A 272 -40.77 -26.44 11.35
CA LYS A 272 -39.83 -27.34 10.69
C LYS A 272 -39.91 -28.73 11.30
N MET A 273 -39.85 -29.75 10.47
CA MET A 273 -39.76 -31.15 10.88
C MET A 273 -38.30 -31.51 11.13
N ILE A 274 -37.95 -31.70 12.40
CA ILE A 274 -36.63 -32.14 12.85
C ILE A 274 -36.68 -33.66 13.06
N ARG A 275 -35.76 -34.41 12.45
CA ARG A 275 -35.77 -35.88 12.45
C ARG A 275 -35.00 -36.52 13.60
N ILE A 276 -34.10 -35.79 14.25
CA ILE A 276 -33.17 -36.29 15.28
C ILE A 276 -33.30 -35.38 16.51
N PRO A 277 -33.37 -35.91 17.75
CA PRO A 277 -33.28 -37.33 18.12
C PRO A 277 -34.54 -38.15 17.78
N GLU A 278 -35.72 -37.54 17.78
CA GLU A 278 -36.98 -38.14 17.31
C GLU A 278 -37.72 -37.14 16.40
N PRO A 279 -38.58 -37.60 15.45
CA PRO A 279 -39.37 -36.72 14.59
C PRO A 279 -40.29 -35.78 15.39
N HIS A 280 -40.00 -34.48 15.37
CA HIS A 280 -40.84 -33.45 16.01
C HIS A 280 -40.83 -32.14 15.21
N PHE A 281 -41.80 -31.28 15.50
CA PHE A 281 -41.92 -29.97 14.89
C PHE A 281 -41.29 -28.89 15.78
N GLU A 282 -40.39 -28.08 15.23
CA GLU A 282 -39.83 -26.90 15.89
C GLU A 282 -40.33 -25.62 15.23
N GLU A 283 -40.63 -24.61 16.05
CA GLU A 283 -41.04 -23.29 15.58
C GLU A 283 -39.87 -22.54 14.94
N SER A 284 -40.12 -21.84 13.83
CA SER A 284 -39.12 -21.09 13.09
C SER A 284 -39.73 -19.85 12.43
N LEU A 285 -38.88 -18.88 12.09
CA LEU A 285 -39.25 -17.65 11.39
C LEU A 285 -38.65 -17.68 9.99
N GLY A 286 -39.48 -17.44 8.97
CA GLY A 286 -39.05 -17.53 7.58
C GLY A 286 -39.77 -16.57 6.65
N GLU A 287 -39.12 -16.33 5.52
CA GLU A 287 -39.68 -15.56 4.42
C GLU A 287 -40.65 -16.44 3.61
N GLU A 288 -41.94 -16.11 3.57
CA GLU A 288 -42.93 -16.87 2.79
C GLU A 288 -42.63 -16.76 1.27
N LEU A 289 -42.69 -17.90 0.59
CA LEU A 289 -42.48 -18.03 -0.84
C LEU A 289 -43.52 -19.00 -1.44
N LYS A 290 -44.27 -18.52 -2.43
CA LYS A 290 -45.18 -19.35 -3.24
C LYS A 290 -44.58 -19.55 -4.63
N LYS A 291 -44.31 -20.81 -5.01
CA LYS A 291 -43.74 -21.15 -6.32
C LYS A 291 -44.09 -22.58 -6.71
N TYR A 292 -44.37 -22.81 -8.00
CA TYR A 292 -44.77 -24.13 -8.54
C TYR A 292 -46.01 -24.73 -7.82
N GLY A 293 -46.90 -23.88 -7.29
CA GLY A 293 -48.06 -24.34 -6.51
C GLY A 293 -47.71 -24.85 -5.09
N LEU A 294 -46.47 -24.69 -4.64
CA LEU A 294 -46.03 -24.98 -3.27
C LEU A 294 -45.94 -23.69 -2.46
N THR A 295 -46.31 -23.77 -1.18
CA THR A 295 -46.09 -22.70 -0.20
C THR A 295 -44.93 -23.14 0.70
N MET A 296 -43.89 -22.32 0.76
CA MET A 296 -42.63 -22.64 1.44
C MET A 296 -42.13 -21.44 2.24
N TYR A 297 -41.23 -21.70 3.17
CA TYR A 297 -40.50 -20.70 3.92
C TYR A 297 -39.02 -20.77 3.63
N LEU A 298 -38.43 -19.64 3.26
CA LEU A 298 -36.98 -19.48 3.12
C LEU A 298 -36.40 -19.05 4.47
N THR A 299 -35.46 -19.83 4.99
CA THR A 299 -34.75 -19.49 6.23
C THR A 299 -33.25 -19.41 5.99
N LYS A 300 -32.56 -18.63 6.82
CA LYS A 300 -31.11 -18.54 6.85
C LYS A 300 -30.61 -19.04 8.20
N THR A 301 -29.83 -20.11 8.20
CA THR A 301 -29.17 -20.63 9.39
C THR A 301 -27.67 -20.61 9.17
N ASN A 302 -26.93 -19.94 10.05
CA ASN A 302 -25.50 -19.67 9.91
C ASN A 302 -25.18 -19.00 8.55
N ASN A 303 -24.71 -19.79 7.58
CA ASN A 303 -24.31 -19.36 6.24
C ASN A 303 -25.07 -20.06 5.10
N ASN A 304 -26.11 -20.84 5.40
CA ASN A 304 -26.89 -21.55 4.40
C ASN A 304 -28.35 -21.08 4.40
N TYR A 305 -28.97 -21.17 3.24
CA TYR A 305 -30.38 -20.92 3.00
C TYR A 305 -31.08 -22.25 2.76
N SER A 306 -32.22 -22.48 3.42
CA SER A 306 -33.09 -23.64 3.17
C SER A 306 -34.50 -23.21 2.83
N LEU A 307 -35.15 -23.98 1.96
CA LEU A 307 -36.57 -23.88 1.62
C LEU A 307 -37.33 -25.03 2.26
N THR A 308 -38.18 -24.71 3.23
CA THR A 308 -39.02 -25.67 3.93
C THR A 308 -40.45 -25.60 3.43
N GLU A 309 -41.06 -26.73 3.11
CA GLU A 309 -42.48 -26.78 2.73
C GLU A 309 -43.39 -26.65 3.94
N VAL A 310 -44.48 -25.89 3.79
CA VAL A 310 -45.27 -25.41 4.93
C VAL A 310 -46.10 -26.48 5.63
N LYS A 311 -46.64 -27.47 4.91
CA LYS A 311 -47.54 -28.49 5.46
C LYS A 311 -46.80 -29.66 6.10
N SER A 312 -45.72 -30.12 5.47
CA SER A 312 -44.86 -31.20 5.95
C SER A 312 -43.79 -30.72 6.93
N GLY A 313 -43.40 -29.44 6.87
CA GLY A 313 -42.26 -28.91 7.61
C GLY A 313 -40.92 -29.45 7.11
N CYS A 314 -40.86 -30.18 6.00
CA CYS A 314 -39.62 -30.76 5.48
C CYS A 314 -38.87 -29.79 4.56
N ASP A 315 -37.54 -29.81 4.65
CA ASP A 315 -36.68 -29.09 3.71
C ASP A 315 -36.73 -29.73 2.32
N ILE A 316 -37.04 -28.92 1.30
CA ILE A 316 -37.07 -29.34 -0.10
C ILE A 316 -35.68 -29.17 -0.73
N THR A 317 -35.08 -27.98 -0.55
CA THR A 317 -33.76 -27.64 -1.12
C THR A 317 -33.00 -26.66 -0.24
N GLY A 318 -31.67 -26.65 -0.36
CA GLY A 318 -30.79 -25.69 0.31
C GLY A 318 -29.72 -25.13 -0.63
N GLY A 319 -28.94 -24.15 -0.15
CA GLY A 319 -27.84 -23.52 -0.88
C GLY A 319 -27.08 -22.51 -0.02
N LYS A 320 -25.92 -22.02 -0.49
CA LYS A 320 -25.13 -21.00 0.23
C LYS A 320 -25.71 -19.60 0.05
N THR A 321 -26.42 -19.36 -1.04
CA THR A 321 -27.08 -18.08 -1.33
C THR A 321 -28.56 -18.27 -1.66
N LYS A 322 -29.38 -17.23 -1.46
CA LYS A 322 -30.81 -17.23 -1.83
C LYS A 322 -31.03 -17.58 -3.31
N ILE A 323 -30.18 -17.08 -4.21
CA ILE A 323 -30.26 -17.35 -5.65
C ILE A 323 -29.99 -18.82 -5.94
N GLU A 324 -28.96 -19.38 -5.31
CA GLU A 324 -28.60 -20.79 -5.45
C GLU A 324 -29.73 -21.71 -4.96
N THR A 325 -30.31 -21.43 -3.79
CA THR A 325 -31.44 -22.21 -3.26
C THR A 325 -32.64 -22.20 -4.21
N LEU A 326 -32.96 -21.04 -4.82
CA LEU A 326 -34.06 -20.94 -5.79
C LEU A 326 -33.76 -21.65 -7.11
N ASN A 327 -32.51 -21.67 -7.55
CA ASN A 327 -32.07 -22.43 -8.72
C ASN A 327 -32.12 -23.94 -8.45
N ASN A 328 -31.73 -24.37 -7.26
CA ASN A 328 -31.84 -25.77 -6.83
C ASN A 328 -33.30 -26.23 -6.82
N LEU A 329 -34.22 -25.40 -6.33
CA LEU A 329 -35.66 -25.69 -6.41
C LEU A 329 -36.13 -25.87 -7.86
N LYS A 330 -35.73 -24.97 -8.77
CA LYS A 330 -36.07 -25.08 -10.20
C LYS A 330 -35.56 -26.39 -10.79
N ASN A 331 -34.31 -26.74 -10.51
CA ASN A 331 -33.70 -27.97 -11.00
C ASN A 331 -34.39 -29.22 -10.42
N PHE A 332 -34.79 -29.18 -9.15
CA PHE A 332 -35.50 -30.26 -8.49
C PHE A 332 -36.87 -30.51 -9.13
N VAL A 333 -37.67 -29.45 -9.33
CA VAL A 333 -38.99 -29.55 -9.99
C VAL A 333 -38.85 -29.99 -11.45
N ASN A 334 -37.87 -29.46 -12.19
CA ASN A 334 -37.62 -29.86 -13.58
C ASN A 334 -37.22 -31.34 -13.70
N LYS A 335 -36.47 -31.86 -12.73
CA LYS A 335 -35.99 -33.25 -12.74
C LYS A 335 -37.10 -34.25 -12.39
N TYR A 336 -37.92 -33.95 -11.40
CA TYR A 336 -38.88 -34.92 -10.85
C TYR A 336 -40.33 -34.69 -11.31
N GLY A 337 -40.64 -33.50 -11.84
CA GLY A 337 -42.01 -33.08 -12.11
C GLY A 337 -42.73 -32.62 -10.84
N ILE A 338 -43.60 -31.61 -10.95
CA ILE A 338 -44.25 -31.01 -9.78
C ILE A 338 -45.19 -31.98 -9.05
N ASP A 339 -45.88 -32.85 -9.78
CA ASP A 339 -46.83 -33.80 -9.18
C ASP A 339 -46.11 -34.84 -8.31
N ARG A 340 -44.95 -35.31 -8.76
CA ARG A 340 -44.11 -36.21 -7.97
C ARG A 340 -43.62 -35.55 -6.68
N VAL A 341 -43.23 -34.27 -6.75
CA VAL A 341 -42.82 -33.50 -5.57
C VAL A 341 -43.97 -33.36 -4.57
N LYS A 342 -45.20 -33.10 -5.05
CA LYS A 342 -46.40 -33.07 -4.19
C LYS A 342 -46.68 -34.43 -3.54
N ASN A 343 -46.58 -35.52 -4.29
CA ASN A 343 -46.73 -36.88 -3.74
C ASN A 343 -45.71 -37.17 -2.63
N MET A 344 -44.45 -36.78 -2.82
CA MET A 344 -43.41 -36.91 -1.78
C MET A 344 -43.77 -36.12 -0.51
N ILE A 345 -44.32 -34.91 -0.65
CA ILE A 345 -44.77 -34.10 0.48
C ILE A 345 -45.93 -34.81 1.22
N GLU A 346 -46.90 -35.36 0.49
CA GLU A 346 -48.02 -36.11 1.08
C GLU A 346 -47.55 -37.36 1.83
N GLU A 347 -46.59 -38.11 1.28
CA GLU A 347 -45.97 -39.25 1.97
C GLU A 347 -45.28 -38.80 3.27
N GLN A 348 -44.55 -37.68 3.26
CA GLN A 348 -43.95 -37.13 4.47
C GLN A 348 -44.98 -36.70 5.51
N ILE A 349 -46.12 -36.14 5.09
CA ILE A 349 -47.23 -35.80 5.99
C ILE A 349 -47.86 -37.07 6.58
N LYS A 350 -48.03 -38.15 5.80
CA LYS A 350 -48.52 -39.44 6.29
C LYS A 350 -47.58 -40.07 7.33
N GLN A 351 -46.27 -39.91 7.14
CA GLN A 351 -45.25 -40.47 8.03
C GLN A 351 -45.07 -39.66 9.32
N ASN A 352 -44.96 -38.34 9.22
CA ASN A 352 -44.54 -37.47 10.32
C ASN A 352 -45.65 -36.58 10.88
N GLY A 353 -46.86 -36.70 10.31
CA GLY A 353 -47.99 -35.84 10.64
C GLY A 353 -47.94 -34.47 9.98
N LEU A 354 -49.04 -33.75 10.09
CA LEU A 354 -49.20 -32.40 9.55
C LEU A 354 -48.57 -31.36 10.48
N SER A 355 -47.98 -30.32 9.90
CA SER A 355 -47.44 -29.16 10.61
C SER A 355 -48.48 -28.56 11.58
N PRO A 356 -48.10 -28.19 12.82
CA PRO A 356 -49.01 -27.63 13.82
C PRO A 356 -49.85 -26.45 13.30
N LEU A 357 -49.33 -25.64 12.38
CA LEU A 357 -50.07 -24.56 11.71
C LEU A 357 -51.38 -25.01 11.03
N PHE A 358 -51.49 -26.28 10.64
CA PHE A 358 -52.64 -26.81 9.90
C PHE A 358 -53.42 -27.88 10.65
N ARG A 359 -53.01 -28.24 11.87
CA ARG A 359 -53.72 -29.25 12.68
C ARG A 359 -55.12 -28.79 13.11
N ASN A 360 -55.32 -27.48 13.31
CA ASN A 360 -56.61 -26.91 13.74
C ASN A 360 -57.63 -26.72 12.60
N THR A 361 -57.22 -26.86 11.34
CA THR A 361 -58.12 -26.77 10.17
C THR A 361 -58.85 -28.08 9.83
N GLN A 362 -58.53 -29.21 10.48
CA GLN A 362 -59.21 -30.50 10.27
C GLN A 362 -60.29 -30.84 11.31
N LYS A 363 -60.46 -30.02 12.36
CA LYS A 363 -61.56 -30.20 13.35
C LYS A 363 -62.83 -29.40 13.02
N ALA A 364 -62.90 -28.80 11.84
CA ALA A 364 -64.04 -28.01 11.36
C ALA A 364 -64.49 -28.49 9.97
N ILE A 365 -64.74 -29.80 9.85
CA ILE A 365 -65.67 -30.39 8.86
C ILE A 365 -66.46 -31.48 9.59
#